data_AF-A0A543JP16-F1
#
_entry.id   AF-A0A543JP16-F1
#
_cell.length_a   1.000
_cell.length_b   1.000
_cell.length_c   1.000
_cell.angle_alpha   90.00
_cell.angle_beta   90.00
_cell.angle_gamma   90.00
#
_symmetry.space_group_name_H-M   'P 1'
#
loop_
_entity.id
_entity.type
_entity.pdbx_description
1 polymer ?
#
loop_
_entity_poly.entity_id
_entity_poly.type
_entity_poly.pdbx_seq_one_letter_code
_entity_poly.pdbx_strand_id
1 'polypeptide(L)' 'MGRAGERDAGTRSDGLTTDEREELARLRRENRRLTEDVEILKRATAFFAKEIR' A
#
# COMPACT_ATOMS: atom_id res chain seq x y z
N MET A 1 6.40 -28.85 17.57
CA MET A 1 7.13 -27.77 16.88
C MET A 1 6.94 -27.97 15.39
N GLY A 2 6.45 -26.95 14.66
CA GLY A 2 6.30 -27.02 13.20
C GLY A 2 5.03 -26.32 12.73
N ARG A 3 5.09 -25.00 12.53
CA ARG A 3 4.05 -24.22 11.83
C ARG A 3 4.59 -23.11 10.93
N ALA A 4 5.84 -22.67 11.16
CA ALA A 4 6.46 -21.60 10.38
C ALA A 4 7.00 -22.08 9.03
N GLY A 5 7.82 -23.14 8.99
CA GLY A 5 8.50 -23.58 7.77
C GLY A 5 7.59 -24.03 6.61
N GLU A 6 6.39 -24.55 6.88
CA GLU A 6 5.43 -24.94 5.82
C GLU A 6 4.76 -23.75 5.12
N ARG A 7 4.68 -22.59 5.81
CA ARG A 7 4.13 -21.37 5.22
C ARG A 7 5.13 -20.72 4.29
N ASP A 8 6.40 -20.68 4.71
CA ASP A 8 7.49 -20.16 3.88
C ASP A 8 7.78 -21.06 2.66
N ALA A 9 7.52 -22.38 2.77
CA ALA A 9 7.63 -23.32 1.66
C ALA A 9 6.46 -23.27 0.63
N GLY A 10 5.49 -22.36 0.81
CA GLY A 10 4.37 -22.19 -0.13
C GLY A 10 3.29 -23.28 -0.09
N THR A 11 3.31 -24.16 0.91
CA THR A 11 2.43 -25.34 0.99
C THR A 11 1.06 -25.07 1.63
N ARG A 12 0.87 -23.90 2.27
CA ARG A 12 -0.42 -23.47 2.85
C ARG A 12 -1.06 -22.36 2.01
N SER A 13 -2.21 -22.66 1.41
CA SER A 13 -3.00 -21.74 0.57
C SER A 13 -3.91 -20.77 1.35
N ASP A 14 -3.86 -20.81 2.68
CA ASP A 14 -4.77 -20.14 3.61
C ASP A 14 -4.17 -18.88 4.28
N GLY A 15 -3.02 -18.38 3.80
CA GLY A 15 -2.50 -17.08 4.22
C GLY A 15 -1.27 -16.61 3.45
N LEU A 16 -1.05 -15.29 3.45
CA LEU A 16 0.12 -14.67 2.81
C LEU A 16 1.43 -15.26 3.38
N THR A 17 2.38 -15.56 2.50
CA THR A 17 3.77 -15.90 2.86
C THR A 17 4.45 -14.72 3.57
N THR A 18 5.62 -14.95 4.17
CA THR A 18 6.38 -13.88 4.81
C THR A 18 6.73 -12.77 3.82
N ASP A 19 7.22 -13.13 2.63
CA ASP A 19 7.58 -12.19 1.56
C ASP A 19 6.35 -11.38 1.08
N GLU A 20 5.21 -12.05 0.90
CA GLU A 20 3.97 -11.38 0.50
C GLU A 20 3.46 -10.40 1.57
N ARG A 21 3.67 -10.68 2.86
CA ARG A 21 3.32 -9.77 3.95
C ARG A 21 4.22 -8.55 3.98
N GLU A 22 5.51 -8.73 3.78
CA GLU A 22 6.47 -7.63 3.71
C GLU A 22 6.16 -6.72 2.53
N GLU A 23 5.87 -7.31 1.37
CA GLU A 23 5.46 -6.59 0.17
C GLU A 23 4.14 -5.84 0.39
N LEU A 24 3.13 -6.50 0.97
CA LEU A 24 1.86 -5.85 1.30
C LEU A 24 2.06 -4.68 2.27
N ALA A 25 2.96 -4.81 3.24
CA ALA A 25 3.29 -3.72 4.16
C ALA A 25 3.97 -2.56 3.45
N ARG A 26 4.87 -2.83 2.50
CA ARG A 26 5.51 -1.82 1.63
C ARG A 26 4.48 -1.09 0.78
N LEU A 27 3.65 -1.82 0.04
CA LEU A 27 2.61 -1.27 -0.80
C LEU A 27 1.60 -0.43 -0.01
N ARG A 28 1.23 -0.86 1.20
CA ARG A 28 0.34 -0.07 2.08
C ARG A 28 0.96 1.25 2.52
N ARG A 29 2.28 1.30 2.75
CA ARG A 29 2.98 2.56 3.08
C ARG A 29 2.99 3.49 1.88
N GLU A 30 3.32 2.96 0.71
CA GLU A 30 3.36 3.72 -0.54
C GLU A 30 1.98 4.26 -0.93
N ASN A 31 0.94 3.43 -0.84
CA ASN A 31 -0.42 3.84 -1.15
C ASN A 31 -0.93 4.99 -0.25
N ARG A 32 -0.56 4.98 1.05
CA ARG A 32 -0.86 6.11 1.94
C ARG A 32 -0.18 7.40 1.48
N ARG A 33 1.11 7.33 1.17
CA ARG A 33 1.86 8.49 0.67
C ARG A 33 1.28 9.03 -0.64
N LEU A 34 0.96 8.15 -1.59
CA LEU A 34 0.34 8.55 -2.85
C LEU A 34 -1.04 9.19 -2.64
N THR A 35 -1.82 8.69 -1.67
CA THR A 35 -3.12 9.28 -1.33
C THR A 35 -2.96 10.70 -0.79
N GLU A 36 -1.98 10.93 0.09
CA GLU A 36 -1.66 12.25 0.61
C GLU A 36 -1.23 13.22 -0.52
N ASP A 37 -0.34 12.77 -1.41
CA ASP A 37 0.12 13.57 -2.56
C ASP A 37 -1.05 13.93 -3.49
N VAL A 38 -1.95 12.99 -3.76
CA VAL A 38 -3.16 13.22 -4.57
C VAL A 38 -4.06 14.27 -3.91
N GLU A 39 -4.25 14.23 -2.60
CA GLU A 39 -5.07 15.21 -1.90
C GLU A 39 -4.46 16.62 -1.93
N ILE A 40 -3.12 16.72 -1.85
CA ILE A 40 -2.41 18.00 -2.04
C ILE A 40 -2.64 18.54 -3.45
N LEU A 41 -2.48 17.69 -4.48
CA LEU A 41 -2.67 18.08 -5.87
C LEU A 41 -4.12 18.51 -6.15
N LYS A 42 -5.12 17.82 -5.59
CA LYS A 42 -6.52 18.22 -5.70
C LYS A 42 -6.76 19.61 -5.09
N ARG A 43 -6.21 19.89 -3.92
CA ARG A 43 -6.33 21.20 -3.26
C ARG A 43 -5.66 22.30 -4.08
N ALA A 44 -4.46 22.05 -4.60
CA ALA A 44 -3.76 22.99 -5.48
C ALA A 44 -4.57 23.27 -6.75
N THR A 45 -5.08 22.22 -7.41
CA THR A 45 -5.91 22.34 -8.62
C THR A 45 -7.18 23.14 -8.33
N ALA A 46 -7.85 22.87 -7.22
CA ALA A 46 -9.07 23.59 -6.81
C ALA A 46 -8.80 25.07 -6.46
N PHE A 47 -7.62 25.38 -5.91
CA PHE A 47 -7.19 26.75 -5.67
C PHE A 47 -7.00 27.51 -6.99
N PHE A 48 -6.18 26.97 -7.90
CA PHE A 48 -5.89 27.63 -9.17
C PHE A 48 -7.11 27.72 -10.10
N ALA A 49 -8.00 26.71 -10.10
CA ALA A 49 -9.24 26.76 -10.86
C ALA A 49 -10.17 27.92 -10.45
N LYS A 50 -10.03 28.44 -9.22
CA LYS A 50 -10.77 29.63 -8.76
C LYS A 50 -10.12 30.95 -9.16
N GLU A 51 -8.79 30.99 -9.30
CA GLU A 51 -8.05 32.20 -9.68
C GLU A 51 -8.08 32.50 -11.19
N ILE A 52 -8.32 31.49 -12.03
CA ILE A 52 -8.38 31.64 -13.50
C ILE A 52 -9.76 32.15 -14.00
N ARG A 53 -10.72 32.42 -13.11
CA ARG A 53 -12.07 32.87 -13.48
C ARG A 53 -12.19 34.39 -13.61
#